data_AF-A0A8H4AZE6-F1
#
_entry.id   AF-A0A8H4AZE6-F1
#
_cell.length_a   1.000
_cell.length_b   1.000
_cell.length_c   1.000
_cell.angle_alpha   90.00
_cell.angle_beta   90.00
_cell.angle_gamma   90.00
#
_symmetry.space_group_name_H-M   'P 1'
#
loop_
_entity.id
_entity.type
_entity.pdbx_description
1 polymer ?
#
loop_
_entity_poly.entity_id
_entity_poly.type
_entity_poly.pdbx_seq_one_letter_code
_entity_poly.pdbx_strand_id
1 'polypeptide(L)'
;MYKAKSDIQQTYLKYLAIYDKKKYIYIYIYHLSKFVNLIDSIDSIECSLYTIFLSHTMSILLSRVIRALEKIAPLSLAESSWDNVGLLVEPPYPRPNSSRVFLTIDLTSSVLEEALADPKVGVIVAYHPPIFRSFKRLNLSDIKQAIVLTCAAKGIGVFSPHTALDSCVGGVNDWLSKALGDGTSKPITLAENPPTGHETAGSGRLFTLAQPAPLSTIIERIKLYLKLQHVRVATAERHGSLSNELISTVGICAGSEQP
;
A
#
# COMPACT_ATOMS: atom_id res chain seq x y z
N MET A 1 -16.56 0.29 12.86
CA MET A 1 -15.78 1.05 13.86
C MET A 1 -14.35 0.50 13.84
N TYR A 2 -13.49 1.12 13.04
CA TYR A 2 -12.10 0.72 12.83
C TYR A 2 -11.24 1.23 13.98
N LYS A 3 -10.26 0.44 14.41
CA LYS A 3 -9.29 0.84 15.44
C LYS A 3 -7.92 0.83 14.77
N ALA A 4 -7.42 2.01 14.44
CA ALA A 4 -6.06 2.19 13.95
C ALA A 4 -5.25 2.91 15.03
N LYS A 5 -4.18 2.26 15.51
CA LYS A 5 -3.11 2.91 16.28
C LYS A 5 -1.78 2.48 15.68
N SER A 6 -0.93 3.45 15.35
CA SER A 6 0.37 3.22 14.75
C SER A 6 1.45 3.36 15.82
N ASP A 7 1.91 2.26 16.41
CA ASP A 7 3.09 2.24 17.26
C ASP A 7 3.91 0.99 16.95
N ILE A 8 4.65 0.98 15.84
CA ILE A 8 5.89 0.20 15.64
C ILE A 8 6.75 0.94 14.60
N GLN A 9 7.93 1.38 15.03
CA GLN A 9 9.00 1.88 14.18
C GLN A 9 9.61 0.71 13.40
N GLN A 10 9.11 0.43 12.19
CA GLN A 10 9.90 -0.28 11.18
C GLN A 10 10.18 0.65 10.01
N THR A 11 11.46 0.95 9.84
CA THR A 11 12.00 1.91 8.89
C THR A 11 12.12 1.25 7.52
N TYR A 12 11.14 1.47 6.64
CA TYR A 12 11.29 1.21 5.20
C TYR A 12 11.48 2.54 4.47
N LEU A 13 12.54 2.60 3.65
CA LEU A 13 12.79 3.72 2.74
C LEU A 13 11.64 3.82 1.73
N LYS A 14 11.13 5.03 1.49
CA LYS A 14 10.25 5.31 0.36
C LYS A 14 10.81 6.46 -0.44
N TYR A 15 10.64 6.41 -1.75
CA TYR A 15 11.23 7.38 -2.65
C TYR A 15 10.18 8.37 -3.17
N LEU A 16 10.64 9.57 -3.49
CA LEU A 16 9.96 10.56 -4.28
C LEU A 16 11.06 11.15 -5.16
N ALA A 17 11.05 10.85 -6.45
CA ALA A 17 12.12 11.21 -7.37
C ALA A 17 11.75 12.45 -8.19
N ILE A 18 12.13 13.65 -7.76
CA ILE A 18 11.88 14.88 -8.52
C ILE A 18 12.58 14.85 -9.89
N TYR A 19 11.82 15.08 -10.97
CA TYR A 19 12.31 15.03 -12.35
C TYR A 19 12.09 16.37 -13.07
N ASP A 20 13.17 17.07 -13.39
CA ASP A 20 13.15 18.17 -14.35
C ASP A 20 14.03 17.79 -15.56
N LYS A 21 13.72 18.35 -16.74
CA LYS A 21 14.07 17.96 -18.13
C LYS A 21 15.55 17.68 -18.48
N LYS A 22 16.42 17.39 -17.53
CA LYS A 22 17.76 16.78 -17.70
C LYS A 22 18.37 16.15 -16.42
N LYS A 23 17.65 16.02 -15.28
CA LYS A 23 18.30 15.71 -13.96
C LYS A 23 17.37 15.03 -12.93
N TYR A 24 17.95 14.17 -12.09
CA TYR A 24 17.28 13.43 -11.01
C TYR A 24 17.58 14.04 -9.63
N ILE A 25 16.56 14.22 -8.79
CA ILE A 25 16.68 14.53 -7.35
C ILE A 25 15.86 13.49 -6.58
N TYR A 26 16.47 12.77 -5.63
CA TYR A 26 15.78 11.75 -4.84
C TYR A 26 15.46 12.28 -3.43
N ILE A 27 14.17 12.26 -3.07
CA ILE A 27 13.68 12.56 -1.72
C ILE A 27 13.24 11.26 -1.06
N TYR A 28 13.73 11.01 0.15
CA TYR A 28 13.38 9.83 0.94
C TYR A 28 12.35 10.20 2.03
N ILE A 29 11.21 9.50 2.02
CA ILE A 29 10.06 9.70 2.90
C ILE A 29 9.99 8.57 3.92
N TYR A 30 9.92 8.91 5.21
CA TYR A 30 9.89 7.96 6.34
C TYR A 30 8.61 8.08 7.16
N HIS A 31 7.44 7.71 6.62
CA HIS A 31 6.22 7.49 7.43
C HIS A 31 5.08 6.94 6.60
N LEU A 32 4.21 6.10 7.18
CA LEU A 32 3.09 5.46 6.46
C LEU A 32 1.86 5.29 7.35
N SER A 33 1.57 6.26 8.21
CA SER A 33 0.43 6.19 9.14
C SER A 33 -0.97 6.33 8.50
N LYS A 34 -1.14 6.09 7.18
CA LYS A 34 -2.39 6.42 6.47
C LYS A 34 -2.85 5.46 5.35
N PHE A 35 -2.30 4.25 5.28
CA PHE A 35 -2.91 3.15 4.50
C PHE A 35 -4.39 2.92 4.86
N VAL A 36 -4.78 3.29 6.09
CA VAL A 36 -6.14 3.19 6.63
C VAL A 36 -7.16 4.10 5.91
N ASN A 37 -6.79 5.31 5.52
CA ASN A 37 -7.77 6.32 5.07
C ASN A 37 -8.27 6.14 3.63
N LEU A 38 -7.59 5.33 2.80
CA LEU A 38 -7.99 5.11 1.40
C LEU A 38 -9.13 4.07 1.28
N ILE A 39 -9.31 3.24 2.30
CA ILE A 39 -10.27 2.11 2.34
C ILE A 39 -11.62 2.53 2.97
N ASP A 40 -11.70 3.70 3.61
CA ASP A 40 -12.90 4.23 4.27
C ASP A 40 -14.07 4.57 3.31
N SER A 41 -13.93 4.36 1.99
CA SER A 41 -14.98 4.61 0.98
C SER A 41 -15.86 3.39 0.64
N ILE A 42 -15.66 2.24 1.30
CA ILE A 42 -16.39 0.98 1.00
C ILE A 42 -17.62 0.83 1.90
N ASP A 43 -18.58 1.74 1.79
CA ASP A 43 -19.89 1.62 2.46
C ASP A 43 -21.00 1.67 1.41
N SER A 44 -21.30 0.51 0.78
CA SER A 44 -22.65 0.10 0.31
C SER A 44 -22.58 -1.02 -0.73
N ILE A 45 -22.57 -2.29 -0.30
CA ILE A 45 -22.95 -3.41 -1.18
C ILE A 45 -23.76 -4.42 -0.36
N GLU A 46 -25.07 -4.42 -0.56
CA GLU A 46 -25.96 -5.52 -0.17
C GLU A 46 -26.09 -6.52 -1.32
N CYS A 47 -26.07 -7.83 -1.02
CA CYS A 47 -26.78 -8.80 -1.86
C CYS A 47 -27.05 -10.12 -1.13
N SER A 48 -28.23 -10.66 -1.46
CA SER A 48 -28.97 -11.84 -0.99
C SER A 48 -28.19 -13.09 -0.58
N LEU A 49 -28.66 -13.71 0.51
CA LEU A 49 -28.23 -15.00 1.05
C LEU A 49 -28.82 -16.17 0.24
N TYR A 50 -28.00 -17.20 0.03
CA TYR A 50 -28.49 -18.57 -0.13
C TYR A 50 -27.55 -19.51 0.62
N THR A 51 -28.14 -20.35 1.47
CA THR A 51 -27.54 -21.49 2.18
C THR A 51 -28.03 -22.75 1.43
N ILE A 52 -27.38 -23.91 1.29
CA ILE A 52 -26.95 -24.92 2.28
C ILE A 52 -26.09 -26.02 1.56
N PHE A 53 -25.20 -26.67 2.33
CA PHE A 53 -24.63 -28.06 2.26
C PHE A 53 -23.11 -28.23 2.02
N LEU A 54 -22.41 -28.58 3.13
CA LEU A 54 -21.07 -29.19 3.30
C LEU A 54 -20.02 -28.95 2.19
N SER A 55 -19.38 -27.79 2.20
CA SER A 55 -18.12 -27.55 1.47
C SER A 55 -17.33 -26.44 2.16
N HIS A 56 -16.00 -26.48 2.06
CA HIS A 56 -15.10 -25.42 2.53
C HIS A 56 -15.56 -24.07 2.00
N THR A 57 -16.36 -23.34 2.76
CA THR A 57 -16.94 -22.07 2.33
C THR A 57 -16.13 -20.98 2.99
N MET A 58 -15.34 -20.28 2.17
CA MET A 58 -14.60 -19.08 2.55
C MET A 58 -15.50 -18.14 3.35
N SER A 59 -14.98 -17.58 4.44
CA SER A 59 -15.75 -16.67 5.31
C SER A 59 -16.40 -15.55 4.50
N ILE A 60 -17.66 -15.23 4.80
CA ILE A 60 -18.39 -14.12 4.17
C ILE A 60 -17.59 -12.81 4.26
N LEU A 61 -16.94 -12.55 5.38
CA LEU A 61 -16.10 -11.36 5.56
C LEU A 61 -14.93 -11.36 4.57
N LEU A 62 -14.21 -12.49 4.46
CA LEU A 62 -13.07 -12.63 3.57
C LEU A 62 -13.48 -12.45 2.10
N SER A 63 -14.58 -13.09 1.68
CA SER A 63 -15.16 -12.93 0.34
C SER A 63 -15.59 -11.49 0.03
N ARG A 64 -16.06 -10.73 1.03
CA ARG A 64 -16.38 -9.31 0.88
C ARG A 64 -15.12 -8.46 0.74
N VAL A 65 -14.10 -8.74 1.55
CA VAL A 65 -12.82 -8.01 1.49
C VAL A 65 -12.14 -8.20 0.14
N ILE A 66 -12.04 -9.45 -0.35
CA ILE A 66 -11.42 -9.75 -1.66
C ILE A 66 -12.14 -8.99 -2.77
N ARG A 67 -13.47 -9.07 -2.84
CA ARG A 67 -14.25 -8.36 -3.86
C ARG A 67 -14.13 -6.84 -3.77
N ALA A 68 -13.99 -6.29 -2.56
CA ALA A 68 -13.84 -4.86 -2.39
C ALA A 68 -12.43 -4.40 -2.78
N LEU A 69 -11.39 -5.14 -2.40
CA LEU A 69 -10.01 -4.82 -2.76
C LEU A 69 -9.77 -5.00 -4.26
N GLU A 70 -10.36 -6.01 -4.90
CA GLU A 70 -10.29 -6.18 -6.36
C GLU A 70 -10.92 -4.99 -7.11
N LYS A 71 -11.91 -4.32 -6.52
CA LYS A 71 -12.50 -3.09 -7.09
C LYS A 71 -11.64 -1.85 -6.87
N ILE A 72 -10.87 -1.80 -5.78
CA ILE A 72 -10.03 -0.64 -5.42
C ILE A 72 -8.68 -0.71 -6.13
N ALA A 73 -8.07 -1.88 -6.10
CA ALA A 73 -6.76 -2.17 -6.63
C ALA A 73 -6.83 -3.55 -7.32
N PRO A 74 -7.38 -3.60 -8.56
CA PRO A 74 -7.42 -4.82 -9.34
C PRO A 74 -6.03 -5.47 -9.41
N LEU A 75 -5.94 -6.76 -9.13
CA LEU A 75 -4.66 -7.45 -9.01
C LEU A 75 -3.91 -7.55 -10.35
N SER A 76 -4.62 -7.36 -11.47
CA SER A 76 -4.01 -7.25 -12.81
C SER A 76 -3.10 -6.03 -12.98
N LEU A 77 -3.15 -5.06 -12.05
CA LEU A 77 -2.28 -3.88 -12.03
C LEU A 77 -0.98 -4.10 -11.24
N ALA A 78 -0.81 -5.27 -10.61
CA ALA A 78 0.42 -5.60 -9.90
C ALA A 78 1.57 -5.94 -10.86
N GLU A 79 2.80 -5.78 -10.37
CA GLU A 79 4.02 -6.17 -11.05
C GLU A 79 4.09 -7.69 -11.25
N SER A 80 3.82 -8.12 -12.49
CA SER A 80 3.60 -9.52 -12.85
C SER A 80 4.85 -10.40 -12.74
N SER A 81 6.05 -9.82 -12.79
CA SER A 81 7.31 -10.57 -12.85
C SER A 81 7.86 -10.96 -11.49
N TRP A 82 7.50 -10.26 -10.41
CA TRP A 82 8.14 -10.46 -9.12
C TRP A 82 7.23 -10.33 -7.89
N ASP A 83 6.04 -9.73 -8.02
CA ASP A 83 5.19 -9.47 -6.87
C ASP A 83 4.35 -10.70 -6.46
N ASN A 84 3.87 -10.70 -5.22
CA ASN A 84 2.95 -11.71 -4.70
C ASN A 84 1.77 -11.05 -3.99
N VAL A 85 0.71 -10.78 -4.75
CA VAL A 85 -0.50 -10.07 -4.32
C VAL A 85 -1.71 -10.99 -4.20
N GLY A 86 -2.79 -10.48 -3.61
CA GLY A 86 -4.07 -11.17 -3.47
C GLY A 86 -4.22 -11.88 -2.13
N LEU A 87 -5.00 -12.96 -2.13
CA LEU A 87 -5.23 -13.80 -0.95
C LEU A 87 -4.01 -14.71 -0.69
N LEU A 88 -3.23 -14.38 0.34
CA LEU A 88 -2.00 -15.10 0.68
C LEU A 88 -2.22 -16.20 1.72
N VAL A 89 -3.20 -16.02 2.60
CA VAL A 89 -3.58 -17.02 3.61
C VAL A 89 -5.09 -17.13 3.65
N GLU A 90 -5.60 -18.31 3.31
CA GLU A 90 -6.99 -18.68 3.52
C GLU A 90 -7.07 -19.66 4.71
N PRO A 91 -7.73 -19.30 5.82
CA PRO A 91 -7.86 -20.20 6.96
C PRO A 91 -8.91 -21.27 6.66
N PRO A 92 -8.61 -22.57 6.89
CA PRO A 92 -9.59 -23.65 6.67
C PRO A 92 -10.78 -23.57 7.63
N TYR A 93 -10.57 -22.98 8.81
CA TYR A 93 -11.59 -22.76 9.83
C TYR A 93 -11.63 -21.27 10.19
N PRO A 94 -12.46 -20.47 9.51
CA PRO A 94 -12.53 -19.04 9.78
C PRO A 94 -12.99 -18.75 11.21
N ARG A 95 -12.47 -17.67 11.79
CA ARG A 95 -12.83 -17.27 13.16
C ARG A 95 -14.34 -17.02 13.28
N PRO A 96 -15.05 -17.70 14.21
CA PRO A 96 -16.49 -17.51 14.40
C PRO A 96 -16.82 -16.06 14.75
N ASN A 97 -17.92 -15.54 14.20
CA ASN A 97 -18.43 -14.19 14.48
C ASN A 97 -17.42 -13.05 14.23
N SER A 98 -16.40 -13.29 13.41
CA SER A 98 -15.49 -12.25 12.93
C SER A 98 -16.23 -11.26 12.03
N SER A 99 -15.94 -9.97 12.21
CA SER A 99 -16.63 -8.87 11.54
C SER A 99 -15.72 -7.66 11.27
N ARG A 100 -14.43 -7.77 11.62
CA ARG A 100 -13.46 -6.70 11.47
C ARG A 100 -12.31 -7.12 10.56
N VAL A 101 -11.84 -6.12 9.82
CA VAL A 101 -10.62 -6.17 9.01
C VAL A 101 -9.56 -5.37 9.74
N PHE A 102 -8.38 -5.95 9.89
CA PHE A 102 -7.21 -5.27 10.46
C PHE A 102 -6.31 -4.82 9.30
N LEU A 103 -5.99 -3.52 9.24
CA LEU A 103 -5.16 -2.96 8.18
C LEU A 103 -3.75 -2.73 8.72
N THR A 104 -2.74 -3.20 8.00
CA THR A 104 -1.33 -2.96 8.34
C THR A 104 -0.49 -2.75 7.09
N ILE A 105 0.74 -2.31 7.32
CA ILE A 105 1.76 -2.21 6.29
C ILE A 105 2.54 -3.51 6.29
N ASP A 106 3.25 -3.72 7.39
CA ASP A 106 4.02 -4.90 7.67
C ASP A 106 3.27 -5.73 8.70
N LEU A 107 3.04 -7.00 8.37
CA LEU A 107 2.53 -7.96 9.34
C LEU A 107 3.73 -8.57 10.09
N THR A 108 4.15 -7.91 11.17
CA THR A 108 5.16 -8.42 12.10
C THR A 108 4.52 -9.24 13.21
N SER A 109 5.32 -9.93 14.03
CA SER A 109 4.79 -10.68 15.18
C SER A 109 4.04 -9.79 16.16
N SER A 110 4.54 -8.59 16.46
CA SER A 110 3.85 -7.67 17.38
C SER A 110 2.54 -7.13 16.80
N VAL A 111 2.50 -6.85 15.49
CA VAL A 111 1.26 -6.46 14.79
C VAL A 111 0.26 -7.62 14.76
N LEU A 112 0.73 -8.84 14.56
CA LEU A 112 -0.12 -10.02 14.61
C LEU A 112 -0.73 -10.21 16.00
N GLU A 113 0.06 -10.06 17.07
CA GLU A 113 -0.45 -10.10 18.44
C GLU A 113 -1.52 -9.02 18.69
N GLU A 114 -1.32 -7.81 18.18
CA GLU A 114 -2.34 -6.74 18.24
C GLU A 114 -3.63 -7.15 17.52
N ALA A 115 -3.52 -7.69 16.31
CA ALA A 115 -4.68 -8.17 15.55
C ALA A 115 -5.40 -9.34 16.26
N LEU A 116 -4.65 -10.24 16.89
CA LEU A 116 -5.19 -11.38 17.63
C LEU A 116 -5.90 -10.99 18.93
N ALA A 117 -5.49 -9.89 19.56
CA ALA A 117 -6.10 -9.37 20.78
C ALA A 117 -7.57 -8.95 20.58
N ASP A 118 -8.00 -8.66 19.34
CA ASP A 118 -9.40 -8.43 19.00
C ASP A 118 -10.07 -9.71 18.45
N PRO A 119 -11.00 -10.33 19.20
CA PRO A 119 -11.68 -11.54 18.76
C PRO A 119 -12.57 -11.34 17.52
N LYS A 120 -12.85 -10.10 17.13
CA LYS A 120 -13.65 -9.78 15.93
C LYS A 120 -12.83 -9.69 14.65
N VAL A 121 -11.50 -9.66 14.72
CA VAL A 121 -10.65 -9.65 13.52
C VAL A 121 -10.69 -11.02 12.84
N GLY A 122 -11.12 -11.03 11.58
CA GLY A 122 -11.14 -12.24 10.74
C GLY A 122 -10.32 -12.13 9.46
N VAL A 123 -9.89 -10.91 9.11
CA VAL A 123 -9.07 -10.64 7.92
C VAL A 123 -8.03 -9.59 8.26
N ILE A 124 -6.80 -9.80 7.82
CA ILE A 124 -5.73 -8.82 7.81
C ILE A 124 -5.49 -8.41 6.35
N VAL A 125 -5.45 -7.12 6.08
CA VAL A 125 -4.94 -6.57 4.81
C VAL A 125 -3.60 -5.94 5.11
N ALA A 126 -2.53 -6.57 4.63
CA ALA A 126 -1.16 -6.09 4.78
C ALA A 126 -0.71 -5.47 3.47
N TYR A 127 -0.21 -4.24 3.47
CA TYR A 127 0.32 -3.61 2.24
C TYR A 127 1.52 -4.40 1.69
N HIS A 128 2.48 -4.76 2.54
CA HIS A 128 3.59 -5.63 2.17
C HIS A 128 3.21 -7.11 2.36
N PRO A 129 3.42 -7.98 1.36
CA PRO A 129 3.05 -9.37 1.45
C PRO A 129 3.95 -10.12 2.46
N PRO A 130 3.40 -10.73 3.52
CA PRO A 130 4.21 -11.55 4.44
C PRO A 130 4.80 -12.78 3.75
N ILE A 131 4.15 -13.26 2.68
CA ILE A 131 4.67 -14.26 1.75
C ILE A 131 5.20 -13.54 0.50
N PHE A 132 6.34 -12.87 0.57
CA PHE A 132 6.89 -12.18 -0.62
C PHE A 132 7.57 -13.15 -1.60
N ARG A 133 8.17 -14.23 -1.08
CA ARG A 133 8.76 -15.32 -1.87
C ARG A 133 8.15 -16.63 -1.45
N SER A 134 8.03 -17.58 -2.38
CA SER A 134 7.48 -18.89 -2.10
C SER A 134 8.25 -19.60 -0.99
N PHE A 135 7.52 -20.08 0.02
CA PHE A 135 8.11 -20.89 1.07
C PHE A 135 8.34 -22.33 0.58
N LYS A 136 9.54 -22.86 0.81
CA LYS A 136 9.84 -24.29 0.56
C LYS A 136 9.38 -25.20 1.70
N ARG A 137 9.09 -24.62 2.86
CA ARG A 137 8.66 -25.29 4.10
C ARG A 137 7.85 -24.31 4.94
N LEU A 138 7.01 -24.81 5.83
CA LEU A 138 6.29 -24.03 6.83
C LEU A 138 6.64 -24.57 8.21
N ASN A 139 7.39 -23.79 8.99
CA ASN A 139 7.78 -24.14 10.35
C ASN A 139 7.67 -22.91 11.26
N LEU A 140 7.60 -23.15 12.57
CA LEU A 140 7.50 -22.08 13.57
C LEU A 140 8.87 -21.43 13.90
N SER A 141 9.98 -21.98 13.40
CA SER A 141 11.31 -21.40 13.65
C SER A 141 11.63 -20.19 12.76
N ASP A 142 10.99 -20.08 11.60
CA ASP A 142 11.03 -18.89 10.75
C ASP A 142 9.87 -17.95 11.09
N ILE A 143 10.16 -16.66 11.32
CA ILE A 143 9.17 -15.70 11.80
C ILE A 143 8.04 -15.44 10.80
N LYS A 144 8.33 -15.40 9.49
CA LYS A 144 7.30 -15.16 8.47
C LYS A 144 6.39 -16.37 8.32
N GLN A 145 6.97 -17.57 8.35
CA GLN A 145 6.21 -18.82 8.33
C GLN A 145 5.37 -18.99 9.60
N ALA A 146 5.90 -18.63 10.77
CA ALA A 146 5.17 -18.65 12.04
C ALA A 146 3.95 -17.73 12.01
N ILE A 147 4.07 -16.52 11.43
CA ILE A 147 2.95 -15.58 11.24
C ILE A 147 1.87 -16.21 10.36
N VAL A 148 2.24 -16.78 9.22
CA VAL A 148 1.30 -17.44 8.30
C VAL A 148 0.59 -18.63 8.95
N LEU A 149 1.34 -19.52 9.59
CA LEU A 149 0.81 -20.67 10.32
C LEU A 149 -0.14 -20.23 11.44
N THR A 150 0.21 -19.17 12.16
CA THR A 150 -0.62 -18.63 13.25
C THR A 150 -1.91 -18.03 12.69
N CYS A 151 -1.86 -17.26 11.59
CA CYS A 151 -3.06 -16.72 10.95
C CYS A 151 -4.01 -17.85 10.51
N ALA A 152 -3.49 -18.86 9.81
CA ALA A 152 -4.27 -20.01 9.38
C ALA A 152 -4.90 -20.76 10.56
N ALA A 153 -4.13 -21.05 11.61
CA ALA A 153 -4.59 -21.76 12.80
C ALA A 153 -5.60 -20.95 13.64
N LYS A 154 -5.51 -19.62 13.61
CA LYS A 154 -6.39 -18.70 14.38
C LYS A 154 -7.58 -18.19 13.58
N GLY A 155 -7.80 -18.72 12.37
CA GLY A 155 -8.96 -18.42 11.55
C GLY A 155 -8.94 -17.03 10.91
N ILE A 156 -7.75 -16.48 10.64
CA ILE A 156 -7.58 -15.14 10.07
C ILE A 156 -7.05 -15.24 8.64
N GLY A 157 -7.78 -14.66 7.70
CA GLY A 157 -7.33 -14.52 6.31
C GLY A 157 -6.33 -13.38 6.14
N VAL A 158 -5.39 -13.50 5.20
CA VAL A 158 -4.42 -12.45 4.91
C VAL A 158 -4.44 -12.11 3.42
N PHE A 159 -4.70 -10.84 3.11
CA PHE A 159 -4.68 -10.31 1.75
C PHE A 159 -3.63 -9.21 1.61
N SER A 160 -2.96 -9.14 0.45
CA SER A 160 -1.98 -8.10 0.15
C SER A 160 -2.21 -7.47 -1.23
N PRO A 161 -2.53 -6.16 -1.32
CA PRO A 161 -2.70 -5.50 -2.61
C PRO A 161 -1.37 -5.00 -3.21
N HIS A 162 -0.37 -4.70 -2.36
CA HIS A 162 0.98 -4.25 -2.72
C HIS A 162 1.06 -3.38 -3.98
N THR A 163 1.81 -3.78 -5.02
CA THR A 163 2.01 -2.96 -6.23
C THR A 163 0.73 -2.68 -7.02
N ALA A 164 -0.31 -3.52 -6.91
CA ALA A 164 -1.61 -3.18 -7.52
C ALA A 164 -2.17 -1.87 -6.93
N LEU A 165 -1.97 -1.64 -5.62
CA LEU A 165 -2.38 -0.40 -4.96
C LEU A 165 -1.44 0.78 -5.26
N ASP A 166 -0.18 0.51 -5.60
CA ASP A 166 0.74 1.55 -6.04
C ASP A 166 0.40 2.03 -7.45
N SER A 167 -0.05 1.11 -8.30
CA SER A 167 -0.35 1.35 -9.71
C SER A 167 -1.75 1.89 -9.97
N CYS A 168 -2.75 1.50 -9.15
CA CYS A 168 -4.14 1.86 -9.41
C CYS A 168 -4.41 3.38 -9.35
N VAL A 169 -5.45 3.80 -10.06
CA VAL A 169 -5.95 5.18 -9.99
C VAL A 169 -6.48 5.48 -8.59
N GLY A 170 -6.00 6.57 -8.00
CA GLY A 170 -6.31 6.93 -6.61
C GLY A 170 -5.47 6.16 -5.57
N GLY A 171 -4.53 5.33 -6.03
CA GLY A 171 -3.64 4.52 -5.21
C GLY A 171 -2.58 5.31 -4.44
N VAL A 172 -1.56 4.60 -3.94
CA VAL A 172 -0.54 5.18 -3.04
C VAL A 172 0.20 6.34 -3.70
N ASN A 173 0.59 6.19 -4.97
CA ASN A 173 1.35 7.23 -5.67
C ASN A 173 0.51 8.48 -5.95
N ASP A 174 -0.78 8.33 -6.25
CA ASP A 174 -1.70 9.46 -6.39
C ASP A 174 -1.91 10.18 -5.05
N TRP A 175 -2.06 9.44 -3.96
CA TRP A 175 -2.14 10.01 -2.62
C TRP A 175 -0.86 10.77 -2.23
N LEU A 176 0.32 10.24 -2.57
CA LEU A 176 1.61 10.91 -2.35
C LEU A 176 1.75 12.18 -3.19
N SER A 177 1.23 12.20 -4.42
CA SER A 177 1.29 13.38 -5.29
C SER A 177 0.64 14.63 -4.71
N LYS A 178 -0.41 14.45 -3.89
CA LYS A 178 -1.09 15.54 -3.16
C LYS A 178 -0.15 16.30 -2.21
N ALA A 179 0.96 15.68 -1.79
CA ALA A 179 1.98 16.31 -0.96
C ALA A 179 2.75 17.42 -1.71
N LEU A 180 2.63 17.51 -3.04
CA LEU A 180 3.38 18.47 -3.86
C LEU A 180 2.63 19.79 -4.09
N GLY A 181 1.32 19.84 -3.79
CA GLY A 181 0.43 20.97 -4.03
C GLY A 181 -0.42 20.78 -5.28
N ASP A 182 -0.85 21.89 -5.90
CA ASP A 182 -1.70 21.85 -7.08
C ASP A 182 -0.90 21.49 -8.34
N GLY A 183 -1.49 20.67 -9.21
CA GLY A 183 -0.86 20.20 -10.43
C GLY A 183 -1.60 19.04 -11.08
N THR A 184 -0.95 18.42 -12.07
CA THR A 184 -1.47 17.28 -12.81
C THR A 184 -0.57 16.07 -12.66
N SER A 185 -1.16 14.90 -12.44
CA SER A 185 -0.45 13.62 -12.27
C SER A 185 -0.74 12.69 -13.43
N LYS A 186 0.27 11.98 -13.92
CA LYS A 186 0.10 10.86 -14.84
C LYS A 186 1.06 9.72 -14.48
N PRO A 187 0.78 8.45 -14.80
CA PRO A 187 1.72 7.36 -14.56
C PRO A 187 3.05 7.57 -15.30
N ILE A 188 4.14 7.06 -14.75
CA ILE A 188 5.46 7.06 -15.41
C ILE A 188 5.45 5.99 -16.50
N THR A 189 5.02 4.79 -16.13
CA THR A 189 4.78 3.66 -17.05
C THR A 189 3.30 3.32 -17.00
N LEU A 190 2.61 3.40 -18.13
CA LEU A 190 1.20 3.04 -18.21
C LEU A 190 1.01 1.52 -18.04
N ALA A 191 -0.03 1.12 -17.33
CA ALA A 191 -0.42 -0.29 -17.25
C ALA A 191 -0.86 -0.82 -18.63
N GLU A 192 -0.48 -2.04 -18.95
CA GLU A 192 -0.96 -2.73 -20.15
C GLU A 192 -2.39 -3.22 -19.92
N ASN A 193 -3.32 -2.84 -20.80
CA ASN A 193 -4.73 -3.23 -20.73
C ASN A 193 -5.39 -2.96 -19.37
N PRO A 194 -5.43 -1.69 -18.91
CA PRO A 194 -6.01 -1.37 -17.61
C PRO A 194 -7.50 -1.76 -17.55
N PRO A 195 -7.98 -2.24 -16.40
CA PRO A 195 -9.40 -2.51 -16.19
C PRO A 195 -10.22 -1.21 -16.20
N THR A 196 -11.52 -1.33 -16.44
CA THR A 196 -12.45 -0.19 -16.44
C THR A 196 -12.39 0.59 -15.13
N GLY A 197 -12.32 1.93 -15.23
CA GLY A 197 -12.14 2.83 -14.08
C GLY A 197 -10.68 3.04 -13.68
N HIS A 198 -9.74 2.38 -14.35
CA HIS A 198 -8.30 2.49 -14.12
C HIS A 198 -7.53 2.81 -15.41
N GLU A 199 -8.15 3.50 -16.37
CA GLU A 199 -7.59 3.78 -17.69
C GLU A 199 -6.25 4.55 -17.65
N THR A 200 -6.00 5.28 -16.56
CA THR A 200 -4.75 6.01 -16.30
C THR A 200 -3.89 5.37 -15.20
N ALA A 201 -4.08 4.09 -14.92
CA ALA A 201 -3.24 3.33 -13.99
C ALA A 201 -1.87 3.01 -14.59
N GLY A 202 -0.93 2.69 -13.71
CA GLY A 202 0.45 2.40 -14.07
C GLY A 202 1.42 2.71 -12.94
N SER A 203 2.67 2.29 -13.07
CA SER A 203 3.68 2.47 -12.01
C SER A 203 4.19 3.91 -11.94
N GLY A 204 4.50 4.32 -10.70
CA GLY A 204 4.92 5.67 -10.35
C GLY A 204 3.95 6.79 -10.80
N ARG A 205 4.30 8.04 -10.52
CA ARG A 205 3.63 9.22 -11.08
C ARG A 205 4.64 10.27 -11.50
N LEU A 206 4.41 10.88 -12.65
CA LEU A 206 5.04 12.11 -13.07
C LEU A 206 4.06 13.25 -12.81
N PHE A 207 4.34 14.04 -11.78
CA PHE A 207 3.52 15.15 -11.34
C PHE A 207 4.08 16.48 -11.84
N THR A 208 3.31 17.23 -12.61
CA THR A 208 3.66 18.58 -13.06
C THR A 208 2.95 19.60 -12.18
N LEU A 209 3.73 20.46 -11.51
CA LEU A 209 3.18 21.50 -10.66
C LEU A 209 2.46 22.57 -11.50
N ALA A 210 1.33 23.06 -11.00
CA ALA A 210 0.63 24.19 -11.63
C ALA A 210 1.49 25.46 -11.64
N GLN A 211 2.31 25.64 -10.60
CA GLN A 211 3.32 26.70 -10.51
C GLN A 211 4.66 26.09 -10.05
N PRO A 212 5.75 26.27 -10.80
CA PRO A 212 7.07 25.80 -10.40
C PRO A 212 7.47 26.33 -9.01
N ALA A 213 8.14 25.50 -8.21
CA ALA A 213 8.48 25.83 -6.83
C ALA A 213 9.93 25.45 -6.48
N PRO A 214 10.59 26.17 -5.56
CA PRO A 214 11.90 25.77 -5.04
C PRO A 214 11.86 24.41 -4.35
N LEU A 215 13.00 23.71 -4.34
CA LEU A 215 13.14 22.42 -3.67
C LEU A 215 12.79 22.47 -2.18
N SER A 216 13.17 23.55 -1.48
CA SER A 216 12.84 23.79 -0.06
C SER A 216 11.32 23.77 0.17
N THR A 217 10.56 24.49 -0.66
CA THR A 217 9.10 24.53 -0.59
C THR A 217 8.49 23.15 -0.81
N ILE A 218 9.00 22.39 -1.80
CA ILE A 218 8.52 21.02 -2.05
C ILE A 218 8.78 20.11 -0.83
N ILE A 219 9.99 20.18 -0.25
CA ILE A 219 10.35 19.44 0.97
C ILE A 219 9.43 19.79 2.13
N GLU A 220 9.15 21.08 2.35
CA GLU A 220 8.24 21.55 3.40
C GLU A 220 6.82 21.02 3.21
N ARG A 221 6.28 21.07 1.99
CA ARG A 221 4.96 20.52 1.67
C ARG A 221 4.90 19.02 1.95
N ILE A 222 5.93 18.27 1.56
CA ILE A 222 6.03 16.82 1.83
C ILE A 222 6.06 16.55 3.32
N LYS A 223 6.93 17.25 4.07
CA LYS A 223 7.03 17.10 5.53
C LYS A 223 5.71 17.42 6.22
N LEU A 224 5.04 18.49 5.82
CA LEU A 224 3.75 18.90 6.39
C LEU A 224 2.66 17.87 6.09
N TYR A 225 2.51 17.47 4.82
CA TYR A 225 1.47 16.54 4.37
C TYR A 225 1.63 15.14 5.00
N LEU A 226 2.86 14.65 5.05
CA LEU A 226 3.19 13.31 5.56
C LEU A 226 3.53 13.30 7.06
N LYS A 227 3.52 14.48 7.71
CA LYS A 227 3.88 14.69 9.12
C LYS A 227 5.29 14.16 9.47
N LEU A 228 6.27 14.46 8.61
CA LEU A 228 7.65 14.03 8.77
C LEU A 228 8.48 15.10 9.47
N GLN A 229 9.29 14.69 10.45
CA GLN A 229 10.33 15.56 11.01
C GLN A 229 11.52 15.69 10.05
N HIS A 230 11.89 14.58 9.40
CA HIS A 230 13.07 14.48 8.55
C HIS A 230 12.75 13.86 7.18
N VAL A 231 13.41 14.37 6.15
CA VAL A 231 13.52 13.74 4.83
C VAL A 231 14.99 13.73 4.45
N ARG A 232 15.45 12.71 3.72
CA ARG A 232 16.78 12.76 3.09
C ARG A 232 16.62 13.28 1.69
N VAL A 233 17.57 14.11 1.25
CA VAL A 233 17.53 14.77 -0.06
C VAL A 233 18.89 14.58 -0.71
N ALA A 234 18.90 14.03 -1.91
CA ALA A 234 20.10 13.92 -2.73
C ALA A 234 20.00 14.92 -3.91
N THR A 235 20.99 15.80 -4.03
CA THR A 235 21.10 16.79 -5.10
C THR A 235 22.39 16.58 -5.88
N ALA A 236 22.37 16.76 -7.20
CA ALA A 236 23.62 16.79 -7.97
C ALA A 236 24.48 18.02 -7.58
N GLU A 237 25.81 17.90 -7.66
CA GLU A 237 26.78 18.91 -7.15
C GLU A 237 26.50 20.36 -7.61
N ARG A 238 26.00 20.53 -8.84
CA ARG A 238 25.62 21.84 -9.40
C ARG A 238 24.37 22.48 -8.78
N HIS A 239 23.64 21.77 -7.92
CA HIS A 239 22.47 22.26 -7.17
C HIS A 239 22.76 22.41 -5.68
N GLY A 240 24.03 22.70 -5.34
CA GLY A 240 24.53 22.84 -3.97
C GLY A 240 23.51 23.45 -3.00
N SER A 241 23.36 22.80 -1.84
CA SER A 241 22.49 23.12 -0.71
C SER A 241 21.37 24.14 -1.01
N LEU A 242 20.23 23.64 -1.51
CA LEU A 242 18.99 24.42 -1.70
C LEU A 242 19.10 25.55 -2.74
N SER A 243 19.55 25.22 -3.97
CA SER A 243 19.45 26.14 -5.10
C SER A 243 18.01 26.69 -5.27
N ASN A 244 17.88 27.98 -5.55
CA ASN A 244 16.60 28.62 -5.90
C ASN A 244 16.05 28.23 -7.29
N GLU A 245 16.63 27.22 -7.94
CA GLU A 245 16.07 26.68 -9.18
C GLU A 245 14.66 26.15 -8.93
N LEU A 246 13.74 26.53 -9.81
CA LEU A 246 12.34 26.16 -9.72
C LEU A 246 12.13 24.79 -10.35
N ILE A 247 11.56 23.87 -9.58
CA ILE A 247 11.16 22.55 -10.03
C ILE A 247 9.75 22.65 -10.61
N SER A 248 9.58 22.18 -11.84
CA SER A 248 8.29 22.17 -12.54
C SER A 248 7.62 20.79 -12.53
N THR A 249 8.40 19.72 -12.43
CA THR A 249 7.92 18.34 -12.52
C THR A 249 8.60 17.46 -11.47
N VAL A 250 7.88 16.47 -10.96
CA VAL A 250 8.31 15.58 -9.88
C VAL A 250 7.88 14.15 -10.21
N GLY A 251 8.81 13.23 -10.31
CA GLY A 251 8.52 11.80 -10.29
C GLY A 251 8.23 11.31 -8.86
N ILE A 252 7.36 10.31 -8.75
CA ILE A 252 6.89 9.76 -7.49
C ILE A 252 6.88 8.25 -7.65
N CYS A 253 7.45 7.53 -6.69
CA CYS A 253 7.25 6.09 -6.61
C CYS A 253 7.34 5.61 -5.16
N ALA A 254 6.23 5.11 -4.64
CA ALA A 254 6.16 4.46 -3.34
C ALA A 254 6.98 3.16 -3.33
N GLY A 255 7.42 2.73 -2.14
CA GLY A 255 8.16 1.48 -2.00
C GLY A 255 9.61 1.60 -2.46
N SER A 256 10.16 0.53 -3.05
CA SER A 256 11.56 0.40 -3.43
C SER A 256 11.78 0.16 -4.92
N GLU A 257 10.93 0.72 -5.78
CA GLU A 257 11.15 0.70 -7.22
C GLU A 257 12.23 1.73 -7.57
N GLN A 258 13.47 1.27 -7.72
CA GLN A 258 14.40 1.99 -8.57
C GLN A 258 14.04 1.66 -10.01
N PRO A 259 13.70 2.65 -10.86
CA PRO A 259 13.78 2.46 -12.30
C PRO A 259 15.21 2.16 -12.74
#